data_AF-A0A8H7XTZ7-F1
#
_entry.id   AF-A0A8H7XTZ7-F1
#
_cell.length_a   1.000
_cell.length_b   1.000
_cell.length_c   1.000
_cell.angle_alpha   90.00
_cell.angle_beta   90.00
_cell.angle_gamma   90.00
#
_symmetry.space_group_name_H-M   'P 1'
#
loop_
_entity.id
_entity.type
_entity.pdbx_description
1 polymer ?
#
loop_
_entity_poly.entity_id
_entity_poly.type
_entity_poly.pdbx_seq_one_letter_code
_entity_poly.pdbx_strand_id
1 'polypeptide(L)'
;MDTTEWTPRRELALPNELLYKVLLLVMSDSVHSICVSTEDTPWERGIMDTMYRVSRTFKAISTDIAGKAFDIQKVIRQDDARMLRTSREIFVYLNHLGTRLRSESEWGSVSFRTIDCTASPLVFAYALYLSCISLRRNASRSPPDVFQTTHKVILSALAQSESLCERVYPAEMTIPLRQCISKEFKLARDGLVIVQSFAELHNHAISMMILQPSRNTDGTGPTAAVRSLIHTSLLKVEAVYERYTSIITEKSPLPEPRIYELPTVLCALRLIYSLKFEEDEYNLEMRTKKIVDLWSVGCPFLNRNAKRAENRTTG
;
A
#
# COMPACT_ATOMS: atom_id res chain seq x y z
N MET A 1 -30.90 -48.59 -17.46
CA MET A 1 -30.24 -47.57 -16.63
C MET A 1 -30.50 -46.25 -17.32
N ASP A 2 -31.56 -45.56 -16.90
CA ASP A 2 -31.93 -44.25 -17.43
C ASP A 2 -30.92 -43.21 -16.93
N THR A 3 -30.09 -42.73 -17.85
CA THR A 3 -29.33 -41.49 -17.67
C THR A 3 -30.30 -40.33 -17.90
N THR A 4 -31.07 -39.99 -16.88
CA THR A 4 -31.82 -38.73 -16.86
C THR A 4 -30.82 -37.59 -16.76
N GLU A 5 -30.51 -37.03 -17.93
CA GLU A 5 -29.78 -35.78 -18.10
C GLU A 5 -30.54 -34.70 -17.32
N TRP A 6 -30.01 -34.30 -16.16
CA TRP A 6 -30.59 -33.22 -15.36
C TRP A 6 -30.54 -31.94 -16.20
N THR A 7 -31.68 -31.58 -16.77
CA THR A 7 -31.88 -30.32 -17.46
C THR A 7 -32.52 -29.37 -16.45
N PRO A 8 -31.78 -28.36 -15.94
CA PRO A 8 -32.37 -27.38 -15.05
C PRO A 8 -33.55 -26.73 -15.75
N ARG A 9 -34.69 -26.63 -15.06
CA ARG A 9 -35.90 -25.95 -15.58
C ARG A 9 -35.48 -24.55 -16.05
N ARG A 10 -35.73 -24.22 -17.32
CA ARG A 10 -35.38 -22.92 -17.95
C ARG A 10 -35.85 -21.70 -17.15
N GLU A 11 -36.90 -21.88 -16.34
CA GLU A 11 -37.49 -20.87 -15.46
C GLU A 11 -36.61 -20.43 -14.27
N LEU A 12 -35.52 -21.17 -13.97
CA LEU A 12 -34.55 -20.83 -12.91
C LEU A 12 -33.16 -20.46 -13.44
N ALA A 13 -32.98 -20.39 -14.75
CA ALA A 13 -31.70 -20.02 -15.35
C ALA A 13 -31.52 -18.50 -15.31
N LEU A 14 -30.45 -18.04 -14.65
CA LEU A 14 -30.05 -16.63 -14.67
C LEU A 14 -29.84 -16.17 -16.13
N PRO A 15 -30.34 -14.99 -16.52
CA PRO A 15 -29.96 -14.33 -17.77
C PRO A 15 -28.43 -14.27 -17.92
N ASN A 16 -27.93 -14.47 -19.14
CA ASN A 16 -26.50 -14.55 -19.41
C ASN A 16 -25.76 -13.27 -19.00
N GLU A 17 -26.42 -12.12 -19.06
CA GLU A 17 -25.89 -10.82 -18.65
C GLU A 17 -25.66 -10.75 -17.13
N LEU A 18 -26.58 -11.32 -16.35
CA LEU A 18 -26.42 -11.41 -14.89
C LEU A 18 -25.34 -12.42 -14.52
N LEU A 19 -25.32 -13.57 -15.22
CA LEU A 19 -24.28 -14.57 -15.02
C LEU A 19 -22.89 -14.01 -15.37
N TYR A 20 -22.77 -13.22 -16.45
CA TYR A 20 -21.54 -12.53 -16.83
C TYR A 20 -21.04 -11.62 -15.69
N LYS A 21 -21.92 -10.80 -15.11
CA LYS A 21 -21.55 -9.92 -13.99
C LYS A 21 -21.10 -10.69 -12.76
N VAL A 22 -21.78 -11.79 -12.42
CA VAL A 22 -21.40 -12.64 -11.28
C VAL A 22 -20.02 -13.26 -11.51
N LEU A 23 -19.79 -13.85 -12.68
CA LEU A 23 -18.50 -14.48 -13.01
C LEU A 23 -17.37 -13.47 -13.07
N LEU A 24 -17.64 -12.28 -13.59
CA LEU A 24 -16.70 -11.17 -13.63
C LEU A 24 -16.25 -10.75 -12.24
N LEU A 25 -17.19 -10.56 -11.30
CA LEU A 25 -16.87 -10.24 -9.91
C LEU A 25 -16.06 -11.35 -9.25
N VAL A 26 -16.51 -12.60 -9.36
CA VAL A 26 -15.82 -13.75 -8.76
C VAL A 26 -14.38 -13.88 -9.30
N MET A 27 -14.17 -13.68 -10.59
CA MET A 27 -12.83 -13.72 -11.19
C MET A 27 -11.97 -12.54 -10.76
N SER A 28 -12.53 -11.33 -10.72
CA SER A 28 -11.85 -10.11 -10.27
C SER A 28 -11.37 -10.26 -8.82
N ASP A 29 -12.26 -10.72 -7.94
CA ASP A 29 -11.97 -10.96 -6.53
C ASP A 29 -10.96 -12.09 -6.33
N SER A 30 -11.06 -13.17 -7.13
CA SER A 30 -10.09 -14.28 -7.08
C SER A 30 -8.69 -13.82 -7.46
N VAL A 31 -8.57 -13.06 -8.55
CA VAL A 31 -7.28 -12.49 -9.00
C VAL A 31 -6.72 -11.52 -7.96
N HIS A 32 -7.59 -10.72 -7.34
CA HIS A 32 -7.16 -9.81 -6.29
C HIS A 32 -6.66 -10.59 -5.07
N SER A 33 -7.44 -11.55 -4.57
CA SER A 33 -7.16 -12.36 -3.39
C SER A 33 -5.82 -13.10 -3.50
N ILE A 34 -5.53 -13.78 -4.62
CA ILE A 34 -4.24 -14.46 -4.80
C ILE A 34 -3.05 -13.49 -4.73
N CYS A 35 -3.23 -12.25 -5.21
CA CYS A 35 -2.18 -11.23 -5.21
C CYS A 35 -1.95 -10.61 -3.84
N VAL A 36 -3.01 -10.35 -3.06
CA VAL A 36 -2.90 -9.51 -1.84
C VAL A 36 -3.18 -10.25 -0.53
N SER A 37 -3.95 -11.34 -0.53
CA SER A 37 -4.35 -12.06 0.69
C SER A 37 -3.16 -12.71 1.38
N THR A 38 -3.09 -12.61 2.71
CA THR A 38 -2.11 -13.34 3.53
C THR A 38 -2.53 -14.77 3.84
N GLU A 39 -3.78 -15.13 3.54
CA GLU A 39 -4.32 -16.46 3.75
C GLU A 39 -4.01 -17.38 2.56
N ASP A 40 -4.15 -18.70 2.74
CA ASP A 40 -4.03 -19.63 1.62
C ASP A 40 -5.24 -19.46 0.68
N THR A 41 -4.98 -19.38 -0.61
CA THR A 41 -5.98 -19.11 -1.67
C THR A 41 -6.07 -20.26 -2.68
N PRO A 42 -6.22 -21.53 -2.25
CA PRO A 42 -6.21 -22.67 -3.17
C PRO A 42 -7.47 -22.68 -4.04
N TRP A 43 -8.58 -22.15 -3.55
CA TRP A 43 -9.84 -22.08 -4.27
C TRP A 43 -9.77 -21.05 -5.41
N GLU A 44 -9.27 -19.85 -5.12
CA GLU A 44 -9.11 -18.75 -6.08
C GLU A 44 -8.13 -19.12 -7.19
N ARG A 45 -7.05 -19.85 -6.85
CA ARG A 45 -6.12 -20.40 -7.84
C ARG A 45 -6.77 -21.42 -8.78
N GLY A 46 -7.78 -22.15 -8.30
CA GLY A 46 -8.53 -23.16 -9.05
C GLY A 46 -9.82 -22.65 -9.70
N ILE A 47 -10.06 -21.33 -9.72
CA ILE A 47 -11.36 -20.79 -10.10
C ILE A 47 -11.74 -21.14 -11.55
N MET A 48 -10.78 -21.08 -12.48
CA MET A 48 -11.02 -21.38 -13.90
C MET A 48 -11.40 -22.84 -14.12
N ASP A 49 -10.75 -23.77 -13.42
CA ASP A 49 -11.11 -25.19 -13.46
C ASP A 49 -12.51 -25.45 -12.93
N THR A 50 -12.87 -24.74 -11.86
CA THR A 50 -14.21 -24.82 -11.27
C THR A 50 -15.25 -24.35 -12.28
N MET A 51 -15.07 -23.15 -12.87
CA MET A 51 -16.01 -22.60 -13.84
C MET A 51 -16.20 -23.48 -15.09
N TYR A 52 -15.12 -24.14 -15.54
CA TYR A 52 -15.18 -25.08 -16.67
C TYR A 52 -16.01 -26.34 -16.36
N ARG A 53 -16.07 -26.76 -15.09
CA ARG A 53 -16.80 -27.95 -14.64
C ARG A 53 -18.27 -27.70 -14.32
N VAL A 54 -18.66 -26.45 -14.03
CA VAL A 54 -20.05 -26.12 -13.67
C VAL A 54 -21.02 -26.31 -14.84
N SER A 55 -20.74 -25.68 -15.99
CA SER A 55 -21.57 -25.81 -17.19
C SER A 55 -20.88 -25.26 -18.43
N ARG A 56 -21.41 -25.57 -19.63
CA ARG A 56 -20.93 -25.00 -20.89
C ARG A 56 -21.04 -23.48 -20.93
N THR A 57 -22.08 -22.90 -20.32
CA THR A 57 -22.29 -21.45 -20.28
C THR A 57 -21.25 -20.76 -19.37
N PHE A 58 -21.01 -21.33 -18.18
CA PHE A 58 -19.98 -20.82 -17.25
C PHE A 58 -18.60 -20.85 -17.88
N LYS A 59 -18.28 -21.97 -18.54
CA LYS A 59 -17.07 -22.13 -19.32
C LYS A 59 -16.95 -21.03 -20.38
N ALA A 60 -17.93 -20.89 -21.28
CA ALA A 60 -17.87 -19.92 -22.38
C ALA A 60 -17.68 -18.48 -21.89
N ILE A 61 -18.42 -18.09 -20.84
CA ILE A 61 -18.33 -16.74 -20.26
C ILE A 61 -16.97 -16.53 -19.56
N SER A 62 -16.53 -17.46 -18.73
CA SER A 62 -15.23 -17.34 -18.02
C SER A 62 -14.05 -17.32 -18.99
N THR A 63 -14.10 -18.12 -20.06
CA THR A 63 -13.10 -18.09 -21.15
C THR A 63 -13.06 -16.72 -21.84
N ASP A 64 -14.22 -16.12 -22.11
CA ASP A 64 -14.29 -14.80 -22.74
C ASP A 64 -13.73 -13.70 -21.81
N ILE A 65 -14.14 -13.69 -20.54
CA ILE A 65 -13.65 -12.74 -19.52
C ILE A 65 -12.14 -12.88 -19.36
N ALA A 66 -11.62 -14.08 -19.06
CA ALA A 66 -10.19 -14.33 -18.90
C ALA A 66 -9.43 -14.00 -20.18
N GLY A 67 -9.98 -14.39 -21.33
CA GLY A 67 -9.38 -14.13 -22.63
C GLY A 67 -9.14 -12.64 -22.86
N LYS A 68 -10.14 -11.80 -22.57
CA LYS A 68 -10.04 -10.35 -22.71
C LYS A 68 -9.15 -9.72 -21.64
N ALA A 69 -9.31 -10.11 -20.37
CA ALA A 69 -8.62 -9.49 -19.25
C ALA A 69 -7.10 -9.76 -19.26
N PHE A 70 -6.72 -10.97 -19.68
CA PHE A 70 -5.32 -11.41 -19.75
C PHE A 70 -4.74 -11.32 -21.16
N ASP A 71 -5.46 -10.74 -22.12
CA ASP A 71 -5.05 -10.64 -23.53
C ASP A 71 -4.58 -11.98 -24.14
N ILE A 72 -5.28 -13.07 -23.82
CA ILE A 72 -4.94 -14.41 -24.31
C ILE A 72 -5.30 -14.49 -25.80
N GLN A 73 -4.42 -15.03 -26.65
CA GLN A 73 -4.68 -15.10 -28.09
C GLN A 73 -5.90 -15.96 -28.42
N LYS A 74 -6.68 -15.57 -29.44
CA LYS A 74 -7.90 -16.29 -29.86
C LYS A 74 -7.65 -17.79 -30.16
N VAL A 75 -6.50 -18.13 -30.72
CA VAL A 75 -6.11 -19.53 -31.01
C VAL A 75 -6.03 -20.36 -29.73
N ILE A 76 -5.53 -19.78 -28.64
CA ILE A 76 -5.47 -20.44 -27.33
C ILE A 76 -6.88 -20.56 -26.73
N ARG A 77 -7.74 -19.53 -26.89
CA ARG A 77 -9.12 -19.54 -26.37
C ARG A 77 -10.01 -20.63 -26.96
N GLN A 78 -9.68 -21.14 -28.15
CA GLN A 78 -10.45 -22.21 -28.83
C GLN A 78 -10.07 -23.61 -28.36
N ASP A 79 -8.94 -23.78 -27.68
CA ASP A 79 -8.46 -25.05 -27.12
C ASP A 79 -8.57 -25.01 -25.60
N ASP A 80 -9.51 -25.77 -25.05
CA ASP A 80 -9.79 -25.81 -23.61
C ASP A 80 -8.56 -26.15 -22.76
N ALA A 81 -7.76 -27.11 -23.21
CA ALA A 81 -6.60 -27.58 -22.46
C ALA A 81 -5.52 -26.51 -22.43
N ARG A 82 -5.30 -25.81 -23.55
CA ARG A 82 -4.37 -24.68 -23.61
C ARG A 82 -4.86 -23.49 -22.79
N MET A 83 -6.14 -23.13 -22.91
CA MET A 83 -6.73 -22.02 -22.17
C MET A 83 -6.63 -22.23 -20.64
N LEU A 84 -6.97 -23.42 -20.15
CA LEU A 84 -6.83 -23.75 -18.73
C LEU A 84 -5.37 -23.74 -18.28
N ARG A 85 -4.44 -24.28 -19.09
CA ARG A 85 -3.01 -24.26 -18.78
C ARG A 85 -2.48 -22.82 -18.66
N THR A 86 -2.72 -21.98 -19.66
CA THR A 86 -2.30 -20.58 -19.64
C THR A 86 -2.91 -19.81 -18.47
N SER A 87 -4.20 -20.01 -18.20
CA SER A 87 -4.87 -19.35 -17.07
C SER A 87 -4.25 -19.78 -15.73
N ARG A 88 -3.96 -21.07 -15.55
CA ARG A 88 -3.28 -21.58 -14.34
C ARG A 88 -1.89 -20.98 -14.18
N GLU A 89 -1.10 -20.92 -15.26
CA GLU A 89 0.24 -20.32 -15.24
C GLU A 89 0.19 -18.85 -14.78
N ILE A 90 -0.78 -18.07 -15.28
CA ILE A 90 -0.99 -16.68 -14.87
C ILE A 90 -1.37 -16.58 -13.38
N PHE A 91 -2.33 -17.38 -12.91
CA PHE A 91 -2.75 -17.36 -11.50
C PHE A 91 -1.62 -17.80 -10.56
N VAL A 92 -0.88 -18.85 -10.95
CA VAL A 92 0.31 -19.30 -10.22
C VAL A 92 1.35 -18.19 -10.16
N TYR A 93 1.64 -17.52 -11.28
CA TYR A 93 2.58 -16.42 -11.34
C TYR A 93 2.18 -15.26 -10.43
N LEU A 94 0.93 -14.80 -10.53
CA LEU A 94 0.39 -13.72 -9.70
C LEU A 94 0.43 -14.04 -8.21
N ASN A 95 0.08 -15.28 -7.85
CA ASN A 95 0.21 -15.77 -6.48
C ASN A 95 1.66 -15.75 -6.00
N HIS A 96 2.61 -16.27 -6.79
CA HIS A 96 4.03 -16.25 -6.45
C HIS A 96 4.55 -14.82 -6.27
N LEU A 97 4.14 -13.91 -7.15
CA LEU A 97 4.50 -12.50 -7.06
C LEU A 97 3.97 -11.86 -5.77
N GLY A 98 2.69 -12.13 -5.45
CA GLY A 98 2.08 -11.75 -4.18
C GLY A 98 2.83 -12.30 -2.97
N THR A 99 3.04 -13.62 -2.90
CA THR A 99 3.72 -14.26 -1.76
C THR A 99 5.14 -13.74 -1.56
N ARG A 100 5.91 -13.60 -2.63
CA ARG A 100 7.31 -13.13 -2.58
C ARG A 100 7.39 -11.70 -2.08
N LEU A 101 6.60 -10.79 -2.65
CA LEU A 101 6.63 -9.37 -2.29
C LEU A 101 6.03 -9.08 -0.91
N ARG A 102 5.28 -10.03 -0.32
CA ARG A 102 4.82 -9.96 1.07
C ARG A 102 5.87 -10.41 2.09
N SER A 103 6.85 -11.24 1.73
CA SER A 103 7.85 -11.76 2.69
C SER A 103 8.93 -10.72 3.00
N GLU A 104 9.09 -10.37 4.29
CA GLU A 104 10.14 -9.43 4.74
C GLU A 104 11.56 -9.84 4.30
N SER A 105 11.81 -11.14 4.14
CA SER A 105 13.11 -11.68 3.74
C SER A 105 13.43 -11.49 2.25
N GLU A 106 12.42 -11.23 1.41
CA GLU A 106 12.57 -11.17 -0.05
C GLU A 106 12.48 -9.76 -0.62
N TRP A 107 12.20 -8.76 0.22
CA TRP A 107 11.97 -7.38 -0.19
C TRP A 107 13.14 -6.73 -0.96
N GLY A 108 14.34 -7.32 -0.98
CA GLY A 108 15.51 -6.83 -1.73
C GLY A 108 15.87 -7.57 -3.03
N SER A 109 15.15 -8.62 -3.42
CA SER A 109 15.56 -9.54 -4.50
C SER A 109 14.60 -9.60 -5.69
N VAL A 110 14.00 -8.47 -6.06
CA VAL A 110 13.05 -8.39 -7.18
C VAL A 110 13.81 -8.36 -8.51
N SER A 111 14.13 -9.55 -9.02
CA SER A 111 14.57 -9.73 -10.42
C SER A 111 13.34 -9.97 -11.29
N PHE A 112 13.01 -9.02 -12.17
CA PHE A 112 11.94 -9.13 -13.18
C PHE A 112 12.29 -10.09 -14.34
N ARG A 113 13.34 -10.92 -14.22
CA ARG A 113 13.90 -11.70 -15.34
C ARG A 113 13.14 -12.97 -15.72
N THR A 114 12.03 -13.29 -15.08
CA THR A 114 11.26 -14.53 -15.34
C THR A 114 9.82 -14.28 -15.81
N ILE A 115 9.52 -13.13 -16.43
CA ILE A 115 8.18 -12.84 -16.97
C ILE A 115 8.08 -13.39 -18.40
N ASP A 116 7.90 -14.71 -18.53
CA ASP A 116 7.50 -15.36 -19.79
C ASP A 116 5.98 -15.66 -19.85
N CYS A 117 5.22 -15.17 -18.86
CA CYS A 117 3.76 -15.18 -18.94
C CYS A 117 3.30 -13.98 -19.77
N THR A 118 2.48 -14.23 -20.80
CA THR A 118 2.00 -13.25 -21.78
C THR A 118 1.71 -11.89 -21.17
N ALA A 119 2.39 -10.87 -21.70
CA ALA A 119 2.47 -9.46 -21.33
C ALA A 119 1.12 -8.72 -21.18
N SER A 120 0.19 -9.21 -20.36
CA SER A 120 -1.11 -8.59 -20.21
C SER A 120 -1.02 -7.33 -19.33
N PRO A 121 -1.74 -6.25 -19.68
CA PRO A 121 -1.76 -5.03 -18.88
C PRO A 121 -2.17 -5.28 -17.41
N LEU A 122 -3.08 -6.24 -17.18
CA LEU A 122 -3.54 -6.59 -15.83
C LEU A 122 -2.42 -7.18 -14.97
N VAL A 123 -1.63 -8.09 -15.53
CA VAL A 123 -0.51 -8.74 -14.81
C VAL A 123 0.57 -7.71 -14.48
N PHE A 124 0.91 -6.83 -15.42
CA PHE A 124 1.87 -5.75 -15.18
C PHE A 124 1.38 -4.74 -14.15
N ALA A 125 0.09 -4.39 -14.16
CA ALA A 125 -0.49 -3.50 -13.16
C ALA A 125 -0.34 -4.09 -11.75
N TYR A 126 -0.72 -5.37 -11.54
CA TYR A 126 -0.49 -6.04 -10.26
C TYR A 126 0.99 -6.08 -9.88
N ALA A 127 1.88 -6.36 -10.83
CA ALA A 127 3.32 -6.41 -10.56
C ALA A 127 3.89 -5.07 -10.10
N LEU A 128 3.53 -3.97 -10.77
CA LEU A 128 3.94 -2.63 -10.39
C LEU A 128 3.36 -2.24 -9.02
N TYR A 129 2.07 -2.48 -8.81
CA TYR A 129 1.40 -2.20 -7.53
C TYR A 129 2.07 -2.93 -6.35
N LEU A 130 2.26 -4.25 -6.44
CA LEU A 130 2.89 -5.04 -5.39
C LEU A 130 4.35 -4.63 -5.15
N SER A 131 5.08 -4.28 -6.22
CA SER A 131 6.45 -3.77 -6.11
C SER A 131 6.49 -2.44 -5.37
N CYS A 132 5.54 -1.54 -5.63
CA CYS A 132 5.43 -0.25 -4.95
C CYS A 132 5.20 -0.41 -3.44
N ILE A 133 4.33 -1.34 -3.04
CA ILE A 133 4.10 -1.65 -1.62
C ILE A 133 5.39 -2.12 -0.95
N SER A 134 6.09 -3.08 -1.58
CA SER A 134 7.36 -3.60 -1.04
C SER A 134 8.42 -2.51 -0.93
N LEU A 135 8.58 -1.69 -1.97
CA LEU A 135 9.51 -0.55 -1.97
C LEU A 135 9.17 0.47 -0.89
N ARG A 136 7.88 0.81 -0.70
CA ARG A 136 7.45 1.76 0.34
C ARG A 136 7.84 1.27 1.72
N ARG A 137 7.54 0.00 2.02
CA ARG A 137 7.85 -0.61 3.31
C ARG A 137 9.34 -0.67 3.56
N ASN A 138 10.14 -1.05 2.56
CA ASN A 138 11.60 -1.01 2.64
C ASN A 138 12.16 0.38 2.90
N ALA A 139 11.65 1.36 2.15
CA ALA A 139 12.15 2.73 2.22
C ALA A 139 12.06 3.31 3.64
N SER A 140 11.10 2.86 4.45
CA SER A 140 10.97 3.28 5.86
C SER A 140 12.24 3.05 6.69
N ARG A 141 13.07 2.06 6.32
CA ARG A 141 14.35 1.74 6.98
C ARG A 141 15.55 2.44 6.33
N SER A 142 15.34 3.18 5.25
CA SER A 142 16.38 3.85 4.49
C SER A 142 16.67 5.27 5.00
N PRO A 143 17.82 5.86 4.64
CA PRO A 143 18.09 7.27 4.85
C PRO A 143 17.01 8.19 4.21
N PRO A 144 16.82 9.42 4.71
CA PRO A 144 15.71 10.29 4.29
C PRO A 144 15.74 10.69 2.81
N ASP A 145 16.93 10.90 2.24
CA ASP A 145 17.16 11.22 0.83
C ASP A 145 16.78 10.05 -0.09
N VAL A 146 17.16 8.84 0.31
CA VAL A 146 16.76 7.60 -0.37
C VAL A 146 15.26 7.42 -0.27
N PHE A 147 14.66 7.57 0.93
CA PHE A 147 13.21 7.49 1.12
C PHE A 147 12.45 8.41 0.18
N GLN A 148 12.85 9.69 0.11
CA GLN A 148 12.19 10.69 -0.73
C GLN A 148 12.32 10.36 -2.23
N THR A 149 13.50 9.92 -2.67
CA THR A 149 13.72 9.56 -4.07
C THR A 149 12.91 8.31 -4.45
N THR A 150 12.92 7.28 -3.60
CA THR A 150 12.11 6.07 -3.79
C THR A 150 10.62 6.38 -3.84
N HIS A 151 10.11 7.26 -2.97
CA HIS A 151 8.68 7.63 -2.98
C HIS A 151 8.25 8.40 -4.23
N LYS A 152 9.12 9.24 -4.81
CA LYS A 152 8.84 9.86 -6.12
C LYS A 152 8.71 8.81 -7.23
N VAL A 153 9.58 7.80 -7.22
CA VAL A 153 9.52 6.66 -8.16
C VAL A 153 8.23 5.85 -7.95
N ILE A 154 7.87 5.56 -6.71
CA ILE A 154 6.64 4.85 -6.34
C ILE A 154 5.41 5.60 -6.89
N LEU A 155 5.31 6.91 -6.68
CA LEU A 155 4.17 7.70 -7.17
C LEU A 155 4.05 7.66 -8.70
N SER A 156 5.17 7.70 -9.42
CA SER A 156 5.18 7.55 -10.89
C SER A 156 4.76 6.14 -11.31
N ALA A 157 5.29 5.10 -10.65
CA ALA A 157 4.97 3.71 -10.96
C ALA A 157 3.50 3.35 -10.65
N LEU A 158 2.92 3.90 -9.58
CA LEU A 158 1.50 3.75 -9.26
C LEU A 158 0.61 4.42 -10.31
N ALA A 159 0.99 5.61 -10.82
CA ALA A 159 0.28 6.26 -11.91
C ALA A 159 0.36 5.44 -13.21
N GLN A 160 1.51 4.81 -13.50
CA GLN A 160 1.63 3.88 -14.62
C GLN A 160 0.77 2.63 -14.42
N SER A 161 0.74 2.07 -13.21
CA SER A 161 -0.12 0.95 -12.86
C SER A 161 -1.60 1.27 -13.09
N GLU A 162 -2.05 2.47 -12.71
CA GLU A 162 -3.41 2.94 -12.97
C GLU A 162 -3.70 3.05 -14.48
N SER A 163 -2.77 3.60 -15.26
CA SER A 163 -2.91 3.69 -16.73
C SER A 163 -2.97 2.31 -17.40
N LEU A 164 -2.29 1.30 -16.85
CA LEU A 164 -2.40 -0.08 -17.33
C LEU A 164 -3.79 -0.67 -17.04
N CYS A 165 -4.39 -0.36 -15.89
CA CYS A 165 -5.75 -0.80 -15.56
C CYS A 165 -6.78 -0.28 -16.59
N GLU A 166 -6.59 0.93 -17.12
CA GLU A 166 -7.48 1.51 -18.15
C GLU A 166 -7.46 0.75 -19.48
N ARG A 167 -6.42 -0.05 -19.72
CA ARG A 167 -6.27 -0.87 -20.94
C ARG A 167 -6.88 -2.26 -20.80
N VAL A 168 -7.31 -2.65 -19.61
CA VAL A 168 -7.87 -3.98 -19.34
C VAL A 168 -9.37 -3.97 -19.64
N TYR A 169 -9.82 -4.98 -20.39
CA TYR A 169 -11.24 -5.22 -20.64
C TYR A 169 -11.64 -6.61 -20.15
N PRO A 170 -12.81 -6.76 -19.50
CA PRO A 170 -13.73 -5.71 -19.05
C PRO A 170 -13.14 -4.88 -17.89
N ALA A 171 -13.53 -3.61 -17.78
CA ALA A 171 -12.93 -2.65 -16.84
C ALA A 171 -13.12 -3.07 -15.38
N GLU A 172 -14.21 -3.77 -15.08
CA GLU A 172 -14.57 -4.26 -13.75
C GLU A 172 -13.54 -5.25 -13.18
N MET A 173 -12.76 -5.93 -14.03
CA MET A 173 -11.62 -6.78 -13.59
C MET A 173 -10.56 -5.99 -12.82
N THR A 174 -10.51 -4.67 -12.99
CA THR A 174 -9.49 -3.83 -12.37
C THR A 174 -10.00 -3.06 -11.15
N ILE A 175 -11.30 -3.06 -10.87
CA ILE A 175 -11.89 -2.25 -9.80
C ILE A 175 -11.17 -2.48 -8.45
N PRO A 176 -10.96 -3.73 -7.98
CA PRO A 176 -10.27 -3.97 -6.71
C PRO A 176 -8.84 -3.41 -6.72
N LEU A 177 -8.09 -3.64 -7.82
CA LEU A 177 -6.72 -3.15 -7.96
C LEU A 177 -6.65 -1.61 -7.97
N ARG A 178 -7.53 -0.93 -8.72
CA ARG A 178 -7.55 0.55 -8.80
C ARG A 178 -7.84 1.19 -7.44
N GLN A 179 -8.75 0.60 -6.65
CA GLN A 179 -9.01 1.04 -5.28
C GLN A 179 -7.75 0.92 -4.41
N CYS A 180 -7.05 -0.20 -4.51
CA CYS A 180 -5.78 -0.45 -3.83
C CYS A 180 -4.67 0.50 -4.26
N ILE A 181 -4.52 0.76 -5.57
CA ILE A 181 -3.57 1.74 -6.11
C ILE A 181 -3.88 3.14 -5.55
N SER A 182 -5.15 3.55 -5.52
CA SER A 182 -5.56 4.85 -4.98
C SER A 182 -5.20 5.01 -3.51
N LYS A 183 -5.43 3.97 -2.68
CA LYS A 183 -5.05 3.96 -1.27
C LYS A 183 -3.53 4.06 -1.11
N GLU A 184 -2.78 3.24 -1.84
CA GLU A 184 -1.32 3.20 -1.78
C GLU A 184 -0.68 4.51 -2.27
N PHE A 185 -1.26 5.15 -3.29
CA PHE A 185 -0.81 6.45 -3.79
C PHE A 185 -0.95 7.54 -2.71
N LYS A 186 -2.09 7.57 -2.01
CA LYS A 186 -2.31 8.50 -0.88
C LYS A 186 -1.33 8.23 0.24
N LEU A 187 -1.13 6.95 0.61
CA LEU A 187 -0.21 6.55 1.66
C LEU A 187 1.24 6.96 1.36
N ALA A 188 1.72 6.70 0.14
CA ALA A 188 3.04 7.11 -0.30
C ALA A 188 3.19 8.65 -0.31
N ARG A 189 2.18 9.38 -0.79
CA ARG A 189 2.19 10.85 -0.81
C ARG A 189 2.22 11.45 0.59
N ASP A 190 1.34 10.99 1.48
CA ASP A 190 1.27 11.50 2.85
C ASP A 190 2.56 11.14 3.62
N GLY A 191 3.11 9.93 3.43
CA GLY A 191 4.41 9.53 4.00
C GLY A 191 5.57 10.42 3.54
N LEU A 192 5.59 10.82 2.26
CA LEU A 192 6.58 11.76 1.72
C LEU A 192 6.49 13.13 2.40
N VAL A 193 5.27 13.67 2.58
CA VAL A 193 5.05 14.94 3.27
C VAL A 193 5.52 14.88 4.72
N ILE A 194 5.23 13.78 5.42
CA ILE A 194 5.68 13.57 6.80
C ILE A 194 7.21 13.61 6.88
N VAL A 195 7.92 12.78 6.10
CA VAL A 195 9.39 12.71 6.16
C VAL A 195 10.04 14.04 5.78
N GLN A 196 9.53 14.72 4.75
CA GLN A 196 10.04 16.04 4.35
C GLN A 196 9.84 17.08 5.45
N SER A 197 8.63 17.13 6.04
CA SER A 197 8.31 18.09 7.10
C SER A 197 9.12 17.81 8.35
N PHE A 198 9.36 16.55 8.71
CA PHE A 198 10.22 16.20 9.85
C PHE A 198 11.71 16.46 9.59
N ALA A 199 12.18 16.35 8.34
CA ALA A 199 13.53 16.77 7.98
C ALA A 199 13.71 18.30 8.08
N GLU A 200 12.73 19.08 7.62
CA GLU A 200 12.69 20.54 7.81
C GLU A 200 12.70 20.90 9.30
N LEU A 201 11.80 20.28 10.07
CA LEU A 201 11.67 20.44 11.52
C LEU A 201 12.96 20.13 12.27
N HIS A 202 13.68 19.08 11.89
CA HIS A 202 14.99 18.76 12.46
C HIS A 202 15.98 19.92 12.28
N ASN A 203 16.09 20.45 11.06
CA ASN A 203 16.99 21.56 10.75
C ASN A 203 16.57 22.84 11.48
N HIS A 204 15.28 23.15 11.52
CA HIS A 204 14.76 24.31 12.25
C HIS A 204 15.00 24.21 13.75
N ALA A 205 14.89 23.01 14.33
CA ALA A 205 15.21 22.80 15.74
C ALA A 205 16.69 23.03 16.03
N ILE A 206 17.60 22.55 15.17
CA ILE A 206 19.04 22.82 15.30
C ILE A 206 19.31 24.33 15.23
N SER A 207 18.72 25.03 14.24
CA SER A 207 18.85 26.50 14.14
C SER A 207 18.34 27.21 15.40
N MET A 208 17.22 26.76 15.97
CA MET A 208 16.69 27.32 17.21
C MET A 208 17.69 27.12 18.37
N MET A 209 18.26 25.93 18.52
CA MET A 209 19.24 25.64 19.57
C MET A 209 20.50 26.51 19.48
N ILE A 210 20.92 26.86 18.26
CA ILE A 210 22.08 27.73 18.01
C ILE A 210 21.76 29.20 18.32
N LEU A 211 20.56 29.65 17.97
CA LEU A 211 20.17 31.07 18.08
C LEU A 211 19.64 31.46 19.46
N GLN A 212 19.07 30.53 20.22
CA GLN A 212 18.51 30.80 21.56
C GLN A 212 19.55 31.39 22.55
N PRO A 213 20.79 30.89 22.63
CA PRO A 213 21.82 31.48 23.51
C PRO A 213 22.24 32.90 23.13
N SER A 214 22.10 33.30 21.86
CA SER A 214 22.51 34.61 21.33
C SER A 214 21.42 35.68 21.42
N ARG A 215 20.32 35.42 22.14
CA ARG A 215 19.20 36.36 22.27
C ARG A 215 19.60 37.71 22.86
N ASN A 216 20.64 37.74 23.69
CA ASN A 216 21.17 38.97 24.29
C ASN A 216 21.91 39.87 23.28
N THR A 217 22.39 39.33 22.15
CA THR A 217 23.15 40.08 21.14
C THR A 217 22.30 40.47 19.92
N ASP A 218 21.40 39.59 19.46
CA ASP A 218 20.67 39.76 18.19
C ASP A 218 19.16 40.06 18.37
N GLY A 219 18.70 40.16 19.62
CA GLY A 219 17.27 40.32 19.94
C GLY A 219 16.44 39.06 19.64
N THR A 220 15.12 39.20 19.51
CA THR A 220 14.18 38.06 19.33
C THR A 220 13.87 37.72 17.87
N GLY A 221 14.20 38.60 16.92
CA GLY A 221 13.82 38.49 15.50
C GLY A 221 14.20 37.16 14.84
N PRO A 222 15.48 36.72 14.90
CA PRO A 222 15.90 35.44 14.33
C PRO A 222 15.16 34.23 14.92
N THR A 223 14.93 34.23 16.24
CA THR A 223 14.18 33.16 16.91
C THR A 223 12.70 33.16 16.56
N ALA A 224 12.09 34.34 16.31
CA ALA A 224 10.71 34.45 15.84
C ALA A 224 10.54 33.89 14.42
N ALA A 225 11.49 34.17 13.53
CA ALA A 225 11.50 33.60 12.18
C ALA A 225 11.56 32.06 12.22
N VAL A 226 12.44 31.48 13.05
CA VAL A 226 12.54 30.02 13.19
C VAL A 226 11.27 29.42 13.82
N ARG A 227 10.63 30.10 14.79
CA ARG A 227 9.32 29.67 15.35
C ARG A 227 8.25 29.56 14.24
N SER A 228 8.18 30.53 13.34
CA SER A 228 7.24 30.53 12.21
C SER A 228 7.50 29.37 11.22
N LEU A 229 8.77 29.05 10.97
CA LEU A 229 9.16 27.89 10.16
C LEU A 229 8.74 26.56 10.82
N ILE A 230 9.00 26.41 12.12
CA ILE A 230 8.54 25.24 12.90
C ILE A 230 7.02 25.12 12.83
N HIS A 231 6.29 26.23 13.01
CA HIS A 231 4.83 26.27 12.90
C HIS A 231 4.35 25.74 11.54
N THR A 232 4.97 26.19 10.45
CA THR A 232 4.58 25.82 9.09
C THR A 232 4.82 24.33 8.81
N SER A 233 5.97 23.79 9.21
CA SER A 233 6.25 22.36 9.02
C SER A 233 5.34 21.49 9.90
N LEU A 234 4.98 21.92 11.13
CA LEU A 234 3.99 21.23 11.95
C LEU A 234 2.59 21.23 11.31
N LEU A 235 2.16 22.33 10.69
CA LEU A 235 0.87 22.39 9.98
C LEU A 235 0.81 21.36 8.84
N LYS A 236 1.91 21.18 8.09
CA LYS A 236 1.98 20.17 7.02
C LYS A 236 1.78 18.76 7.59
N VAL A 237 2.42 18.44 8.73
CA VAL A 237 2.30 17.13 9.40
C VAL A 237 0.87 16.89 9.90
N GLU A 238 0.30 17.87 10.60
CA GLU A 238 -1.06 17.77 11.13
C GLU A 238 -2.10 17.58 10.02
N ALA A 239 -1.91 18.27 8.89
CA ALA A 239 -2.79 18.16 7.74
C ALA A 239 -2.81 16.76 7.10
N VAL A 240 -1.77 15.92 7.27
CA VAL A 240 -1.68 14.57 6.69
C VAL A 240 -1.84 13.46 7.73
N TYR A 241 -1.70 13.77 9.02
CA TYR A 241 -1.64 12.80 10.11
C TYR A 241 -2.81 11.82 10.14
N GLU A 242 -4.04 12.34 10.16
CA GLU A 242 -5.25 11.51 10.28
C GLU A 242 -5.45 10.64 9.04
N ARG A 243 -5.12 11.16 7.85
CA ARG A 243 -5.21 10.41 6.59
C ARG A 243 -4.20 9.27 6.51
N TYR A 244 -2.96 9.51 6.93
CA TYR A 244 -1.95 8.46 6.96
C TYR A 244 -2.30 7.38 7.97
N THR A 245 -2.74 7.78 9.16
CA THR A 245 -3.06 6.85 10.26
C THR A 245 -4.30 6.01 9.94
N SER A 246 -5.35 6.61 9.37
CA SER A 246 -6.59 5.88 9.04
C SER A 246 -6.34 4.75 8.05
N ILE A 247 -5.52 4.99 7.02
CA ILE A 247 -5.16 3.99 6.00
C ILE A 247 -4.37 2.82 6.63
N ILE A 248 -3.49 3.09 7.58
CA ILE A 248 -2.70 2.05 8.26
C ILE A 248 -3.56 1.22 9.23
N THR A 249 -4.51 1.85 9.92
CA THR A 249 -5.41 1.16 10.85
C THR A 249 -6.51 0.36 10.15
N GLU A 250 -6.83 0.69 8.90
CA GLU A 250 -7.77 -0.07 8.07
C GLU A 250 -7.17 -1.42 7.65
N LYS A 251 -7.27 -2.44 8.50
CA LYS A 251 -7.18 -3.87 8.15
C LYS A 251 -6.04 -4.24 7.18
N SER A 252 -4.86 -3.61 7.27
CA SER A 252 -3.72 -4.08 6.48
C SER A 252 -3.31 -5.44 7.05
N PRO A 253 -3.28 -6.51 6.24
CA PRO A 253 -2.92 -7.84 6.71
C PRO A 253 -1.43 -7.96 7.04
N LEU A 254 -0.63 -6.92 6.76
CA LEU A 254 0.81 -6.86 6.98
C LEU A 254 1.17 -5.64 7.84
N PRO A 255 2.24 -5.73 8.66
CA PRO A 255 2.66 -4.62 9.50
C PRO A 255 3.10 -3.44 8.64
N GLU A 256 2.33 -2.36 8.68
CA GLU A 256 2.68 -1.09 8.03
C GLU A 256 3.54 -0.24 8.97
N PRO A 257 4.58 0.45 8.46
CA PRO A 257 5.43 1.29 9.27
C PRO A 257 4.61 2.43 9.86
N ARG A 258 4.66 2.58 11.18
CA ARG A 258 4.00 3.69 11.87
C ARG A 258 4.78 4.98 11.62
N ILE A 259 4.12 6.12 11.81
CA ILE A 259 4.72 7.45 11.54
C ILE A 259 6.06 7.65 12.26
N TYR A 260 6.17 7.21 13.52
CA TYR A 260 7.41 7.35 14.28
C TYR A 260 8.56 6.44 13.80
N GLU A 261 8.26 5.44 12.98
CA GLU A 261 9.24 4.52 12.37
C GLU A 261 9.77 5.07 11.04
N LEU A 262 9.16 6.13 10.51
CA LEU A 262 9.63 6.78 9.29
C LEU A 262 10.95 7.53 9.53
N PRO A 263 11.79 7.67 8.49
CA PRO A 263 13.09 8.33 8.60
C PRO A 263 12.98 9.75 9.17
N THR A 264 13.93 10.10 10.03
CA THR A 264 14.08 11.43 10.68
C THR A 264 12.98 11.81 11.67
N VAL A 265 11.81 11.17 11.65
CA VAL A 265 10.67 11.55 12.51
C VAL A 265 11.04 11.51 13.98
N LEU A 266 11.55 10.38 14.48
CA LEU A 266 11.91 10.24 15.89
C LEU A 266 13.01 11.24 16.32
N CYS A 267 14.01 11.45 15.47
CA CYS A 267 15.13 12.36 15.76
C CYS A 267 14.66 13.82 15.83
N ALA A 268 13.85 14.26 14.87
CA ALA A 268 13.29 15.60 14.81
C ALA A 268 12.38 15.88 16.02
N LEU A 269 11.52 14.94 16.38
CA LEU A 269 10.66 15.07 17.56
C LEU A 269 11.45 15.25 18.85
N ARG A 270 12.52 14.47 19.04
CA ARG A 270 13.37 14.59 20.23
C ARG A 270 13.97 15.98 20.37
N LEU A 271 14.45 16.54 19.26
CA LEU A 271 15.01 17.90 19.26
C LEU A 271 13.93 18.94 19.55
N ILE A 272 12.80 18.91 18.83
CA ILE A 272 11.73 19.91 19.01
C ILE A 272 11.15 19.86 20.41
N TYR A 273 10.95 18.66 20.97
CA TYR A 273 10.42 18.50 22.32
C TYR A 273 11.39 19.02 23.40
N SER A 274 12.68 19.14 23.09
CA SER A 274 13.68 19.70 24.02
C SER A 274 13.78 21.23 23.97
N LEU A 275 13.17 21.87 22.96
CA LEU A 275 13.18 23.32 22.82
C LEU A 275 12.26 23.97 23.87
N LYS A 276 12.67 25.14 24.35
CA LYS A 276 11.83 26.02 25.15
C LYS A 276 11.31 27.17 24.28
N PHE A 277 10.00 27.41 24.31
CA PHE A 277 9.37 28.49 23.57
C PHE A 277 8.92 29.58 24.56
N GLU A 278 9.74 30.62 24.72
CA GLU A 278 9.45 31.70 25.69
C GLU A 278 8.29 32.61 25.27
N GLU A 279 8.06 32.73 23.97
CA GLU A 279 6.92 33.41 23.36
C GLU A 279 6.24 32.40 22.42
N ASP A 280 5.22 31.68 22.89
CA ASP A 280 4.59 30.61 22.12
C ASP A 280 3.29 31.04 21.43
N GLU A 281 3.37 32.03 20.54
CA GLU A 281 2.21 32.55 19.79
C GLU A 281 1.49 31.47 18.97
N TYR A 282 2.19 30.40 18.59
CA TYR A 282 1.69 29.33 17.74
C TYR A 282 1.31 28.05 18.52
N ASN A 283 1.34 28.08 19.85
CA ASN A 283 1.09 26.93 20.73
C ASN A 283 1.96 25.69 20.36
N LEU A 284 3.20 25.92 19.93
CA LEU A 284 4.17 24.90 19.51
C LEU A 284 4.45 23.87 20.60
N GLU A 285 4.53 24.29 21.87
CA GLU A 285 4.80 23.36 22.97
C GLU A 285 3.63 22.39 23.14
N MET A 286 2.39 22.91 23.17
CA MET A 286 1.18 22.10 23.27
C MET A 286 1.01 21.16 22.07
N ARG A 287 1.24 21.65 20.84
CA ARG A 287 1.11 20.86 19.60
C ARG A 287 2.15 19.75 19.53
N THR A 288 3.41 20.06 19.86
CA THR A 288 4.49 19.06 19.92
C THR A 288 4.18 18.01 20.98
N LYS A 289 3.70 18.42 22.16
CA LYS A 289 3.28 17.50 23.22
C LYS A 289 2.14 16.60 22.76
N LYS A 290 1.11 17.14 22.11
CA LYS A 290 -0.01 16.36 21.55
C LYS A 290 0.48 15.29 20.55
N ILE A 291 1.39 15.65 19.65
CA ILE A 291 1.99 14.72 18.69
C ILE A 291 2.77 13.60 19.42
N VAL A 292 3.58 13.98 20.41
CA VAL A 292 4.34 13.05 21.25
C VAL A 292 3.43 12.10 22.02
N ASP A 293 2.38 12.62 22.67
CA ASP A 293 1.43 11.84 23.47
C ASP A 293 0.68 10.83 22.58
N LEU A 294 0.25 11.24 21.39
CA LEU A 294 -0.39 10.36 20.41
C LEU A 294 0.52 9.18 19.99
N TRP A 295 1.83 9.39 19.95
CA TRP A 295 2.80 8.41 19.45
C TRP A 295 3.48 7.61 20.57
N SER A 296 3.30 8.04 21.82
CA SER A 296 3.85 7.42 23.03
C SER A 296 3.34 5.99 23.28
N VAL A 297 2.16 5.63 22.75
CA VAL A 297 1.57 4.29 22.86
C VAL A 297 2.43 3.23 22.15
N GLY A 298 3.20 3.62 21.13
CA GLY A 298 4.10 2.73 20.37
C GLY A 298 5.59 3.01 20.53
N CYS A 299 5.98 4.08 21.22
CA CYS A 299 7.38 4.52 21.34
C CYS A 299 7.88 4.37 22.79
N PRO A 300 8.76 3.39 23.09
CA PRO A 300 9.28 3.13 24.45
C PRO A 300 9.97 4.34 25.10
N PHE A 301 10.50 5.26 24.28
CA PHE A 301 11.21 6.45 24.76
C PHE A 301 10.28 7.55 25.31
N LEU A 302 9.04 7.63 24.80
CA LEU A 302 8.07 8.66 25.17
C LEU A 302 7.13 8.20 26.31
N ASN A 303 7.07 6.89 26.56
CA ASN A 303 6.28 6.32 27.64
C ASN A 303 7.11 6.20 28.93
N ARG A 304 7.10 7.25 29.77
CA ARG A 304 7.77 7.23 31.10
C ARG A 304 7.35 6.04 31.98
N ASN A 305 6.17 5.46 31.73
CA ASN A 305 5.68 4.30 32.47
C ASN A 305 6.29 2.97 31.99
N ALA A 306 6.64 2.83 30.71
CA ALA A 306 7.31 1.63 30.18
C ALA A 306 8.73 1.47 30.76
N LYS A 307 9.50 2.56 30.87
CA LYS A 307 10.81 2.59 31.56
C LYS A 307 10.73 2.20 33.04
N ARG A 308 9.62 2.49 33.72
CA ARG A 308 9.41 2.10 35.13
C ARG A 308 9.01 0.64 35.29
N ALA A 309 8.42 0.02 34.26
CA ALA A 309 8.09 -1.39 34.26
C ALA A 309 9.34 -2.27 33.99
N GLU A 310 10.19 -1.90 33.03
CA GLU A 310 11.44 -2.63 32.74
C GLU A 310 12.44 -2.61 33.92
N ASN A 311 12.52 -1.48 34.63
CA ASN A 311 13.37 -1.36 35.82
C ASN A 311 12.79 -2.08 37.07
N ARG A 312 11.56 -2.61 37.01
CA ARG A 312 10.96 -3.41 38.08
C ARG A 312 11.03 -4.92 37.83
N THR A 313 11.27 -5.33 36.58
CA THR A 313 11.48 -6.75 36.21
C THR A 313 12.95 -7.16 36.20
N THR A 314 13.88 -6.20 36.38
CA THR A 314 15.33 -6.43 36.44
C THR A 314 15.95 -6.02 37.78
N GLY A 315 15.13 -5.76 38.80
CA GLY A 315 15.55 -5.48 40.17
C GLY A 315 15.13 -6.58 41.14
#